data_AF-V8CVN0-F1
#
_entry.id   AF-V8CVN0-F1
#
_cell.length_a   1.000
_cell.length_b   1.000
_cell.length_c   1.000
_cell.angle_alpha   90.00
_cell.angle_beta   90.00
_cell.angle_gamma   90.00
#
_symmetry.space_group_name_H-M   'P 1'
#
loop_
_entity.id
_entity.type
_entity.pdbx_description
1 polymer ?
#
loop_
_entity_poly.entity_id
_entity_poly.type
_entity_poly.pdbx_seq_one_letter_code
_entity_poly.pdbx_strand_id
1 'polypeptide(L)'
;MSDETPDHEAETPEAEGEVLFYEPGGSWWVVSIGPLLCLALLIVEIFGEGKVHWLALLIFAAVIGGFSLIQVYAARSHVTVRLTETTLRQGAQTIALDEIDEIFPQNNSPEHQKWESAPALGELTAVPRRRKGVGIQLRSGRLAQAWARDVDHFRSELTQAHQAIALGLGPKKSTSLQKPKPKPKKSPPPVHGDEDSS
;
A
#
# COMPACT_ATOMS: atom_id res chain seq x y z
N MET A 1 16.36 2.66 40.22
CA MET A 1 15.23 1.75 39.98
C MET A 1 14.07 2.57 39.43
N SER A 2 14.19 2.98 38.17
CA SER A 2 13.16 3.66 37.36
C SER A 2 13.63 3.46 35.92
N ASP A 3 13.25 2.34 35.34
CA ASP A 3 12.17 2.20 34.35
C ASP A 3 12.74 2.42 32.94
N GLU A 4 13.37 1.36 32.46
CA GLU A 4 13.91 1.22 31.10
C GLU A 4 12.70 0.98 30.20
N THR A 5 12.16 2.06 29.65
CA THR A 5 11.15 1.98 28.59
C THR A 5 11.88 1.45 27.35
N PRO A 6 11.53 0.29 26.78
CA PRO A 6 12.15 -0.13 25.54
C PRO A 6 11.70 0.85 24.46
N ASP A 7 12.67 1.52 23.85
CA ASP A 7 12.48 2.35 22.68
C ASP A 7 11.82 1.48 21.60
N HIS A 8 10.52 1.70 21.36
CA HIS A 8 9.88 1.21 20.15
C HIS A 8 10.47 2.02 18.98
N GLU A 9 11.61 1.54 18.50
CA GLU A 9 12.28 1.99 17.31
C GLU A 9 11.31 1.77 16.15
N ALA A 10 10.56 2.82 15.83
CA ALA A 10 9.70 2.84 14.67
C ALA A 10 10.60 2.60 13.46
N GLU A 11 10.54 1.39 12.89
CA GLU A 11 11.20 1.03 11.64
C GLU A 11 10.90 2.12 10.60
N THR A 12 11.88 3.00 10.39
CA THR A 12 11.74 4.12 9.49
C THR A 12 11.59 3.61 8.05
N PRO A 13 10.74 4.23 7.21
CA PRO A 13 10.57 3.85 5.81
C PRO A 13 11.86 3.87 4.97
N GLU A 14 12.95 4.45 5.49
CA GLU A 14 14.28 4.38 4.88
C GLU A 14 14.93 2.98 4.95
N ALA A 15 14.56 2.15 5.94
CA ALA A 15 15.09 0.80 6.11
C ALA A 15 14.42 -0.22 5.16
N GLU A 16 13.16 0.03 4.77
CA GLU A 16 12.38 -0.86 3.90
C GLU A 16 12.71 -0.71 2.41
N GLY A 17 13.36 0.40 2.01
CA GLY A 17 13.68 0.70 0.61
C GLY A 17 12.50 1.20 -0.23
N GLU A 18 12.71 1.27 -1.56
CA GLU A 18 11.70 1.74 -2.52
C GLU A 18 10.48 0.80 -2.57
N VAL A 19 9.29 1.37 -2.81
CA VAL A 19 8.06 0.56 -3.01
C VAL A 19 8.04 0.07 -4.46
N LEU A 20 8.29 -1.22 -4.64
CA LEU A 20 8.31 -1.88 -5.95
C LEU A 20 6.90 -2.23 -6.44
N PHE A 21 6.00 -2.60 -5.53
CA PHE A 21 4.62 -2.94 -5.88
C PHE A 21 3.64 -2.53 -4.77
N TYR A 22 2.54 -1.90 -5.15
CA TYR A 22 1.50 -1.50 -4.20
C TYR A 22 0.10 -1.72 -4.78
N GLU A 23 -0.71 -2.50 -4.06
CA GLU A 23 -2.12 -2.69 -4.36
C GLU A 23 -3.00 -2.31 -3.15
N PRO A 24 -3.80 -1.22 -3.26
CA PRO A 24 -4.73 -0.85 -2.20
C PRO A 24 -5.91 -1.84 -2.16
N GLY A 25 -6.20 -2.40 -0.99
CA GLY A 25 -7.20 -3.47 -0.87
C GLY A 25 -8.65 -3.09 -1.26
N GLY A 26 -9.18 -2.01 -0.69
CA GLY A 26 -10.57 -1.55 -0.89
C GLY A 26 -10.67 -0.11 -1.41
N SER A 27 -11.67 0.17 -2.27
CA SER A 27 -11.88 1.51 -2.84
C SER A 27 -12.73 2.39 -1.91
N TRP A 28 -12.21 3.58 -1.57
CA TRP A 28 -12.95 4.61 -0.82
C TRP A 28 -14.22 5.07 -1.55
N TRP A 29 -14.28 4.90 -2.87
CA TRP A 29 -15.43 5.30 -3.68
C TRP A 29 -16.72 4.58 -3.29
N VAL A 30 -16.63 3.34 -2.79
CA VAL A 30 -17.80 2.57 -2.33
C VAL A 30 -18.44 3.23 -1.11
N VAL A 31 -17.63 3.80 -0.22
CA VAL A 31 -18.11 4.52 0.97
C VAL A 31 -18.98 5.71 0.57
N SER A 32 -18.66 6.37 -0.54
CA SER A 32 -19.37 7.56 -1.00
C SER A 32 -20.76 7.27 -1.58
N ILE A 33 -21.08 6.02 -1.98
CA ILE A 33 -22.37 5.68 -2.62
C ILE A 33 -23.54 5.92 -1.66
N GLY A 34 -23.43 5.49 -0.41
CA GLY A 34 -24.49 5.67 0.60
C GLY A 34 -24.83 7.14 0.84
N PRO A 35 -23.83 7.98 1.20
CA PRO A 35 -24.01 9.42 1.32
C PRO A 35 -24.54 10.09 0.04
N LEU A 36 -24.10 9.66 -1.14
CA LEU A 36 -24.57 10.21 -2.41
C LEU A 36 -26.07 9.88 -2.65
N LEU A 37 -26.52 8.67 -2.30
CA LEU A 37 -27.92 8.28 -2.36
C LEU A 37 -28.78 9.07 -1.36
N CYS A 38 -28.29 9.25 -0.13
CA CYS A 38 -28.97 10.07 0.86
C CYS A 38 -29.05 11.55 0.42
N LEU A 39 -27.99 12.07 -0.21
CA LEU A 39 -27.98 13.41 -0.79
C LEU A 39 -28.97 13.54 -1.94
N ALA A 40 -29.06 12.53 -2.81
CA ALA A 40 -30.03 12.51 -3.91
C ALA A 40 -31.48 12.49 -3.39
N LEU A 41 -31.78 11.68 -2.36
CA LEU A 41 -33.10 11.66 -1.72
C LEU A 41 -33.42 13.01 -1.06
N LEU A 42 -32.46 13.62 -0.38
CA LEU A 42 -32.61 14.94 0.23
C LEU A 42 -32.92 16.02 -0.81
N ILE A 43 -32.26 15.99 -1.98
CA ILE A 43 -32.55 16.89 -3.10
C ILE A 43 -34.01 16.69 -3.53
N VAL A 44 -34.44 15.45 -3.78
CA VAL A 44 -35.83 15.15 -4.17
C VAL A 44 -36.83 15.64 -3.14
N GLU A 45 -36.54 15.50 -1.84
CA GLU A 45 -37.46 15.87 -0.76
C GLU A 45 -37.54 17.40 -0.56
N ILE A 46 -36.47 18.16 -0.82
CA ILE A 46 -36.50 19.63 -0.82
C ILE A 46 -37.36 20.18 -1.97
N PHE A 47 -37.33 19.52 -3.13
CA PHE A 47 -38.14 19.91 -4.29
C PHE A 47 -39.57 19.33 -4.28
N GLY A 48 -39.86 18.42 -3.35
CA GLY A 48 -41.19 17.82 -3.17
C GLY A 48 -42.07 18.62 -2.19
N GLU A 49 -43.39 18.48 -2.30
CA GLU A 49 -44.38 19.18 -1.43
C GLU A 49 -44.56 18.52 -0.04
N GLY A 50 -43.69 17.57 0.34
CA GLY A 50 -43.80 16.79 1.58
C GLY A 50 -43.04 17.39 2.78
N LYS A 51 -43.36 16.93 3.99
CA LYS A 51 -42.57 17.24 5.20
C LYS A 51 -41.26 16.47 5.16
N VAL A 52 -40.12 17.18 5.16
CA VAL A 52 -38.79 16.55 5.14
C VAL A 52 -38.51 15.82 6.46
N HIS A 53 -38.29 14.51 6.41
CA HIS A 53 -37.97 13.70 7.59
C HIS A 53 -36.46 13.68 7.90
N TRP A 54 -35.91 14.84 8.24
CA TRP A 54 -34.48 15.07 8.48
C TRP A 54 -33.82 14.02 9.40
N LEU A 55 -34.49 13.67 10.51
CA LEU A 55 -33.96 12.70 11.46
C LEU A 55 -33.86 11.29 10.85
N ALA A 56 -34.87 10.88 10.08
CA ALA A 56 -34.88 9.58 9.42
C ALA A 56 -33.78 9.49 8.35
N LEU A 57 -33.63 10.53 7.53
CA LEU A 57 -32.57 10.61 6.52
C LEU A 57 -31.17 10.57 7.14
N LEU A 58 -30.96 11.28 8.24
CA LEU A 58 -29.68 11.31 8.95
C LEU A 58 -29.35 9.93 9.53
N ILE A 59 -30.30 9.27 10.19
CA ILE A 59 -30.12 7.91 10.72
C ILE A 59 -29.79 6.94 9.59
N PHE A 60 -30.51 7.01 8.46
CA PHE A 60 -30.29 6.12 7.33
C PHE A 60 -28.90 6.34 6.69
N ALA A 61 -28.51 7.61 6.52
CA ALA A 61 -27.18 7.98 6.05
C ALA A 61 -26.08 7.50 6.99
N ALA A 62 -26.28 7.65 8.31
CA ALA A 62 -25.34 7.20 9.32
C ALA A 62 -25.18 5.67 9.33
N VAL A 63 -26.29 4.92 9.23
CA VAL A 63 -26.26 3.45 9.20
C VAL A 63 -25.55 2.94 7.94
N ILE A 64 -25.93 3.42 6.76
CA ILE A 64 -25.32 2.96 5.50
C ILE A 64 -23.86 3.42 5.38
N GLY A 65 -23.59 4.69 5.69
CA GLY A 65 -22.26 5.28 5.63
C GLY A 65 -21.32 4.65 6.66
N GLY A 66 -21.76 4.53 7.91
CA GLY A 66 -21.01 3.91 9.00
C GLY A 66 -20.68 2.45 8.72
N PHE A 67 -21.64 1.67 8.24
CA PHE A 67 -21.40 0.28 7.87
C PHE A 67 -20.40 0.16 6.70
N SER A 68 -20.55 0.97 5.66
CA SER A 68 -19.63 0.98 4.50
C SER A 68 -18.21 1.40 4.89
N LEU A 69 -18.07 2.36 5.82
CA LEU A 69 -16.79 2.76 6.37
C LEU A 69 -16.07 1.59 7.05
N ILE A 70 -16.77 0.86 7.92
CA ILE A 70 -16.21 -0.32 8.61
C ILE A 70 -15.74 -1.37 7.60
N GLN A 71 -16.57 -1.66 6.59
CA GLN A 71 -16.22 -2.64 5.55
C GLN A 71 -14.98 -2.24 4.74
N VAL A 72 -14.90 -0.99 4.31
CA VAL A 72 -13.76 -0.51 3.50
C VAL A 72 -12.49 -0.44 4.36
N TYR A 73 -12.60 -0.03 5.61
CA TYR A 73 -11.47 -0.04 6.54
C TYR A 73 -10.92 -1.45 6.71
N ALA A 74 -11.78 -2.44 7.00
CA ALA A 74 -11.38 -3.84 7.11
C ALA A 74 -10.78 -4.37 5.80
N ALA A 75 -11.36 -4.03 4.65
CA ALA A 75 -10.83 -4.45 3.35
C ALA A 75 -9.46 -3.82 3.03
N ARG A 76 -9.20 -2.59 3.49
CA ARG A 76 -7.91 -1.94 3.30
C ARG A 76 -6.86 -2.44 4.28
N SER A 77 -7.22 -2.79 5.52
CA SER A 77 -6.25 -3.35 6.47
C SER A 77 -5.83 -4.77 6.10
N HIS A 78 -6.77 -5.66 5.77
CA HIS A 78 -6.50 -7.09 5.56
C HIS A 78 -6.16 -7.47 4.12
N VAL A 79 -6.42 -6.59 3.15
CA VAL A 79 -6.34 -6.97 1.74
C VAL A 79 -5.43 -6.05 0.91
N THR A 80 -4.52 -5.34 1.57
CA THR A 80 -3.48 -4.52 0.94
C THR A 80 -2.22 -5.35 0.69
N VAL A 81 -1.61 -5.15 -0.47
CA VAL A 81 -0.29 -5.69 -0.81
C VAL A 81 0.68 -4.53 -0.88
N ARG A 82 1.83 -4.65 -0.22
CA ARG A 82 2.95 -3.74 -0.40
C ARG A 82 4.24 -4.55 -0.44
N LEU A 83 4.93 -4.47 -1.56
CA LEU A 83 6.26 -5.01 -1.74
C LEU A 83 7.24 -3.83 -1.77
N THR A 84 8.25 -3.90 -0.92
CA THR A 84 9.40 -3.02 -0.98
C THR A 84 10.63 -3.83 -1.42
N GLU A 85 11.78 -3.17 -1.44
CA GLU A 85 13.04 -3.84 -1.76
C GLU A 85 13.46 -4.86 -0.72
N THR A 86 12.97 -4.77 0.51
CA THR A 86 13.38 -5.66 1.62
C THR A 86 12.22 -6.36 2.33
N THR A 87 10.98 -5.89 2.19
CA THR A 87 9.84 -6.46 2.90
C THR A 87 8.64 -6.71 1.99
N LEU A 88 7.86 -7.73 2.34
CA LEU A 88 6.57 -8.02 1.75
C LEU A 88 5.48 -7.93 2.82
N ARG A 89 4.59 -6.97 2.67
CA ARG A 89 3.37 -6.84 3.47
C ARG A 89 2.16 -7.37 2.72
N GLN A 90 1.47 -8.30 3.35
CA GLN A 90 0.22 -8.91 2.91
C GLN A 90 -0.84 -8.74 3.99
N GLY A 91 -1.80 -7.85 3.74
CA GLY A 91 -2.82 -7.49 4.72
C GLY A 91 -2.20 -6.94 6.01
N ALA A 92 -2.44 -7.66 7.11
CA ALA A 92 -1.94 -7.34 8.44
C ALA A 92 -0.53 -7.88 8.73
N GLN A 93 0.00 -8.78 7.90
CA GLN A 93 1.30 -9.42 8.13
C GLN A 93 2.37 -8.80 7.24
N THR A 94 3.51 -8.44 7.82
CA THR A 94 4.74 -8.08 7.10
C THR A 94 5.78 -9.17 7.35
N ILE A 95 6.48 -9.59 6.31
CA ILE A 95 7.63 -10.49 6.38
C ILE A 95 8.81 -9.86 5.66
N ALA A 96 10.02 -10.10 6.15
CA ALA A 96 11.22 -9.72 5.42
C ALA A 96 11.44 -10.68 4.22
N LEU A 97 11.93 -10.15 3.12
CA LEU A 97 12.15 -10.94 1.90
C LEU A 97 13.30 -11.94 2.06
N ASP A 98 14.22 -11.72 3.00
CA ASP A 98 15.27 -12.67 3.35
C ASP A 98 14.71 -13.92 4.06
N GLU A 99 13.56 -13.83 4.74
CA GLU A 99 12.83 -14.97 5.30
C GLU A 99 12.24 -15.88 4.23
N ILE A 100 12.11 -15.41 2.99
CA ILE A 100 11.65 -16.22 1.86
C ILE A 100 12.82 -17.06 1.36
N ASP A 101 12.66 -18.37 1.39
CA ASP A 101 13.64 -19.34 0.92
C ASP A 101 13.48 -19.58 -0.59
N GLU A 102 12.26 -19.88 -1.02
CA GLU A 102 11.94 -20.17 -2.42
C GLU A 102 10.62 -19.51 -2.85
N ILE A 103 10.58 -19.03 -4.10
CA ILE A 103 9.37 -18.54 -4.77
C ILE A 103 9.02 -19.53 -5.87
N PHE A 104 7.83 -20.10 -5.83
CA PHE A 104 7.41 -21.10 -6.81
C PHE A 104 6.99 -20.45 -8.14
N PRO A 105 7.33 -21.06 -9.28
CA PRO A 105 6.90 -20.57 -10.58
C PRO A 105 5.39 -20.69 -10.75
N GLN A 106 4.85 -19.98 -11.74
CA GLN A 106 3.46 -20.16 -12.14
C GLN A 106 3.22 -21.62 -12.55
N ASN A 107 2.15 -22.22 -12.01
CA ASN A 107 1.75 -23.54 -12.45
C ASN A 107 1.13 -23.45 -13.85
N ASN A 108 1.81 -24.04 -14.83
CA ASN A 108 1.35 -24.18 -16.21
C ASN A 108 0.86 -25.60 -16.53
N SER A 109 0.90 -26.51 -15.54
CA SER A 109 0.44 -27.89 -15.65
C SER A 109 -1.03 -27.99 -15.22
N PRO A 110 -1.80 -28.95 -15.78
CA PRO A 110 -3.12 -29.29 -15.23
C PRO A 110 -3.06 -29.92 -13.83
N GLU A 111 -1.89 -30.38 -13.37
CA GLU A 111 -1.72 -30.95 -12.05
C GLU A 111 -1.64 -29.88 -10.96
N HIS A 112 -2.37 -30.08 -9.86
CA HIS A 112 -2.39 -29.13 -8.75
C HIS A 112 -1.07 -29.20 -7.96
N GLN A 113 -0.39 -28.06 -7.82
CA GLN A 113 0.84 -27.99 -7.05
C GLN A 113 0.55 -27.88 -5.54
N LYS A 114 1.40 -28.46 -4.71
CA LYS A 114 1.23 -28.47 -3.24
C LYS A 114 1.03 -27.07 -2.64
N TRP A 115 1.70 -26.06 -3.20
CA TRP A 115 1.62 -24.68 -2.70
C TRP A 115 0.28 -24.01 -2.98
N GLU A 116 -0.49 -24.45 -3.97
CA GLU A 116 -1.79 -23.86 -4.32
C GLU A 116 -2.87 -24.15 -3.25
N SER A 117 -2.63 -25.16 -2.42
CA SER A 117 -3.45 -25.48 -1.24
C SER A 117 -2.87 -24.93 0.08
N ALA A 118 -1.73 -24.23 0.04
CA ALA A 118 -1.10 -23.71 1.25
C ALA A 118 -1.86 -22.49 1.82
N PRO A 119 -1.75 -22.20 3.13
CA PRO A 119 -2.37 -21.02 3.72
C PRO A 119 -1.89 -19.71 3.07
N ALA A 120 -2.78 -18.72 2.97
CA ALA A 120 -2.39 -17.40 2.48
C ALA A 120 -1.61 -16.61 3.54
N LEU A 121 -0.67 -15.79 3.10
CA LEU A 121 -0.05 -14.78 3.97
C LEU A 121 -1.08 -13.73 4.40
N GLY A 122 -0.91 -13.17 5.59
CA GLY A 122 -1.77 -12.08 6.09
C GLY A 122 -2.88 -12.49 7.05
N GLU A 123 -2.71 -13.60 7.77
CA GLU A 123 -3.69 -14.21 8.72
C GLU A 123 -4.88 -14.92 8.04
N LEU A 124 -4.87 -15.05 6.72
CA LEU A 124 -5.95 -15.68 5.98
C LEU A 124 -5.68 -17.17 5.73
N THR A 125 -6.70 -18.00 5.91
CA THR A 125 -6.62 -19.44 5.55
C THR A 125 -6.55 -19.66 4.05
N ALA A 126 -7.06 -18.72 3.24
CA ALA A 126 -7.15 -18.83 1.78
C ALA A 126 -6.93 -17.48 1.08
N VAL A 127 -6.55 -17.53 -0.19
CA VAL A 127 -6.33 -16.33 -1.03
C VAL A 127 -7.63 -15.51 -1.12
N PRO A 128 -7.59 -14.18 -0.88
CA PRO A 128 -8.79 -13.36 -0.96
C PRO A 128 -9.44 -13.38 -2.35
N ARG A 129 -10.77 -13.20 -2.39
CA ARG A 129 -11.53 -13.20 -3.65
C ARG A 129 -10.95 -12.20 -4.66
N ARG A 130 -10.96 -12.59 -5.94
CA ARG A 130 -10.44 -11.79 -7.08
C ARG A 130 -8.93 -11.55 -7.06
N ARG A 131 -8.17 -12.29 -6.25
CA ARG A 131 -6.70 -12.35 -6.31
C ARG A 131 -6.24 -13.76 -6.66
N LYS A 132 -5.00 -13.88 -7.09
CA LYS A 132 -4.35 -15.17 -7.36
C LYS A 132 -3.13 -15.33 -6.43
N GLY A 133 -2.83 -16.58 -6.09
CA GLY A 133 -1.71 -16.94 -5.22
C GLY A 133 -0.39 -17.08 -5.98
N VAL A 134 0.70 -16.78 -5.29
CA VAL A 134 2.09 -17.13 -5.63
C VAL A 134 2.59 -17.98 -4.47
N GLY A 135 2.97 -19.22 -4.75
CA GLY A 135 3.57 -20.08 -3.74
C GLY A 135 4.90 -19.51 -3.28
N ILE A 136 5.11 -19.51 -1.97
CA ILE A 136 6.40 -19.20 -1.36
C ILE A 136 6.70 -20.23 -0.27
N GLN A 137 7.98 -20.54 -0.09
CA GLN A 137 8.48 -21.28 1.05
C GLN A 137 9.28 -20.33 1.93
N LEU A 138 8.94 -20.29 3.21
CA LEU A 138 9.71 -19.53 4.20
C LEU A 138 10.90 -20.36 4.67
N ARG A 139 11.95 -19.71 5.17
CA ARG A 139 13.13 -20.37 5.78
C ARG A 139 12.79 -21.29 6.95
N SER A 140 11.65 -21.06 7.60
CA SER A 140 11.09 -21.98 8.60
C SER A 140 10.63 -23.32 8.03
N GLY A 141 10.64 -23.50 6.70
CA GLY A 141 10.07 -24.63 5.98
C GLY A 141 8.56 -24.52 5.76
N ARG A 142 7.91 -23.45 6.24
CA ARG A 142 6.47 -23.26 6.08
C ARG A 142 6.15 -22.84 4.64
N LEU A 143 5.27 -23.60 4.00
CA LEU A 143 4.68 -23.26 2.70
C LEU A 143 3.52 -22.27 2.90
N ALA A 144 3.48 -21.22 2.09
CA ALA A 144 2.43 -20.21 2.12
C ALA A 144 2.12 -19.67 0.72
N GLN A 145 1.00 -18.96 0.59
CA GLN A 145 0.62 -18.24 -0.62
C GLN A 145 0.71 -16.73 -0.39
N ALA A 146 1.66 -16.07 -1.04
CA ALA A 146 1.56 -14.64 -1.30
C ALA A 146 0.43 -14.40 -2.32
N TRP A 147 -0.17 -13.22 -2.36
CA TRP A 147 -1.27 -12.95 -3.28
C TRP A 147 -1.27 -11.52 -3.80
N ALA A 148 -1.79 -11.35 -4.99
CA ALA A 148 -2.02 -10.05 -5.62
C ALA A 148 -3.17 -10.15 -6.63
N ARG A 149 -3.74 -9.01 -7.02
CA ARG A 149 -4.71 -8.92 -8.09
C ARG A 149 -4.01 -9.05 -9.44
N ASP A 150 -2.91 -8.32 -9.64
CA ASP A 150 -1.98 -8.51 -10.75
C ASP A 150 -0.84 -9.44 -10.33
N VAL A 151 -1.11 -10.75 -10.41
CA VAL A 151 -0.19 -11.78 -9.91
C VAL A 151 1.07 -11.90 -10.76
N ASP A 152 1.00 -11.57 -12.04
CA ASP A 152 2.11 -11.76 -12.97
C ASP A 152 3.13 -10.63 -12.78
N HIS A 153 2.67 -9.39 -12.68
CA HIS A 153 3.52 -8.26 -12.29
C HIS A 153 4.07 -8.45 -10.87
N PHE A 154 3.23 -8.83 -9.91
CA PHE A 154 3.65 -9.08 -8.53
C PHE A 154 4.74 -10.17 -8.44
N ARG A 155 4.56 -11.31 -9.13
CA ARG A 155 5.54 -12.40 -9.12
C ARG A 155 6.89 -11.95 -9.70
N SER A 156 6.87 -11.18 -10.79
CA SER A 156 8.08 -10.62 -11.40
C SER A 156 8.85 -9.74 -10.41
N GLU A 157 8.18 -8.75 -9.81
CA GLU A 157 8.81 -7.82 -8.85
C GLU A 157 9.30 -8.57 -7.59
N LEU A 158 8.49 -9.48 -7.05
CA LEU A 158 8.86 -10.27 -5.87
C LEU A 158 10.11 -11.13 -6.14
N THR A 159 10.18 -11.77 -7.30
CA THR A 159 11.32 -12.62 -7.68
C THR A 159 12.58 -11.78 -7.86
N GLN A 160 12.48 -10.62 -8.51
CA GLN A 160 13.61 -9.71 -8.70
C GLN A 160 14.13 -9.16 -7.36
N ALA A 161 13.23 -8.75 -6.46
CA ALA A 161 13.59 -8.23 -5.14
C ALA A 161 14.26 -9.31 -4.27
N HIS A 162 13.71 -10.52 -4.25
CA HIS A 162 14.30 -11.67 -3.55
C HIS A 162 15.71 -12.00 -4.06
N GLN A 163 15.90 -12.03 -5.38
CA GLN A 163 17.21 -12.23 -5.99
C GLN A 163 18.20 -11.11 -5.65
N ALA A 164 17.75 -9.85 -5.63
CA ALA A 164 18.59 -8.71 -5.27
C ALA A 164 19.14 -8.86 -3.84
N ILE A 165 18.30 -9.26 -2.88
CA ILE A 165 18.72 -9.53 -1.50
C ILE A 165 19.67 -10.72 -1.42
N ALA A 166 19.38 -11.81 -2.15
CA ALA A 166 20.26 -12.97 -2.20
C ALA A 166 21.67 -12.61 -2.74
N LEU A 167 21.77 -11.61 -3.61
CA LEU A 167 23.01 -11.06 -4.12
C LEU A 167 23.66 -10.00 -3.19
N GLY A 168 23.03 -9.67 -2.06
CA GLY A 168 23.50 -8.65 -1.12
C GLY A 168 23.35 -7.21 -1.63
N LEU A 169 22.51 -6.99 -2.65
CA LEU A 169 22.20 -5.66 -3.16
C LEU A 169 21.20 -5.02 -2.18
N GLY A 170 21.72 -4.16 -1.30
CA GLY A 170 20.90 -3.39 -0.37
C GLY A 170 19.91 -2.46 -1.08
N PRO A 171 18.92 -1.91 -0.35
CA PRO A 171 17.87 -1.07 -0.91
C PRO A 171 18.47 0.09 -1.71
N LYS A 172 18.02 0.28 -2.96
CA LYS A 172 18.48 1.38 -3.80
C LYS A 172 17.96 2.67 -3.17
N LYS A 173 18.86 3.40 -2.51
CA LYS A 173 18.56 4.79 -2.11
C LYS A 173 18.13 5.55 -3.37
N SER A 174 16.89 6.02 -3.35
CA SER A 174 16.23 6.66 -4.49
C SER A 174 17.14 7.70 -5.15
N THR A 175 17.43 7.51 -6.43
CA THR A 175 18.17 8.47 -7.27
C THR A 175 17.27 9.65 -7.69
N SER A 176 16.25 10.01 -6.89
CA SER A 176 15.21 10.98 -7.28
C SER A 176 14.99 12.10 -6.26
N LEU A 177 16.04 12.60 -5.61
CA LEU A 177 16.04 13.94 -4.99
C LEU A 177 17.35 14.71 -5.22
N GLN A 178 18.05 14.54 -6.35
CA GLN A 178 18.92 15.61 -6.87
C GLN A 178 18.03 16.66 -7.55
N LYS A 179 17.45 17.54 -6.73
CA LYS A 179 16.95 18.84 -7.19
C LYS A 179 18.13 19.54 -7.89
N PRO A 180 18.02 20.01 -9.15
CA PRO A 180 19.12 20.70 -9.81
C PRO A 180 19.56 21.87 -8.93
N LYS A 181 20.85 21.90 -8.57
CA LYS A 181 21.49 23.00 -7.84
C LYS A 181 21.09 24.31 -8.54
N PRO A 182 20.50 25.29 -7.82
CA PRO A 182 20.15 26.56 -8.46
C PRO A 182 21.44 27.15 -9.05
N LYS A 183 21.41 27.46 -10.36
CA LYS A 183 22.52 28.11 -11.05
C LYS A 183 22.92 29.35 -10.23
N PRO A 184 24.22 29.62 -9.99
CA PRO A 184 24.63 30.83 -9.30
C PRO A 184 24.07 32.04 -10.07
N LYS A 185 23.28 32.88 -9.39
CA LYS A 185 22.88 34.18 -9.92
C LYS A 185 24.17 34.92 -10.29
N LYS A 186 24.31 35.32 -11.56
CA LYS A 186 25.37 36.25 -11.97
C LYS A 186 25.25 37.48 -11.08
N SER A 187 26.29 37.75 -10.29
CA SER A 187 26.42 38.99 -9.55
C SER A 187 26.33 40.16 -10.55
N PRO A 188 25.65 41.27 -10.21
CA PRO A 188 25.68 42.47 -11.04
C PRO A 188 27.14 42.94 -11.18
N PRO A 189 27.53 43.52 -12.33
CA PRO A 189 28.85 44.12 -12.48
C PRO A 189 29.05 45.24 -11.44
N PRO A 190 30.28 45.47 -10.98
CA PRO A 190 30.57 46.54 -10.03
C PRO A 190 30.19 47.89 -10.66
N VAL A 191 29.38 48.66 -9.96
CA VAL A 191 29.14 50.07 -10.25
C VAL A 191 30.48 50.79 -10.10
N HIS A 192 31.07 51.19 -11.23
CA HIS A 192 32.18 52.14 -11.21
C HIS A 192 31.61 53.46 -10.74
N GLY A 193 32.11 53.95 -9.61
CA GLY A 193 31.85 55.31 -9.16
C GLY A 193 32.47 56.27 -10.14
N ASP A 194 31.66 57.19 -10.66
CA ASP A 194 32.14 58.38 -11.35
C ASP A 194 32.76 59.31 -10.30
N GLU A 195 34.09 59.28 -10.20
CA GLU A 195 34.89 60.38 -9.67
C GLU A 195 35.66 61.02 -10.84
N ASP A 196 35.20 62.21 -11.24
CA ASP A 196 35.97 63.42 -11.58
C ASP A 196 35.12 64.31 -12.50
N SER A 197 34.52 65.40 -11.98
CA SER A 197 35.14 66.72 -11.84
C SER A 197 35.62 67.32 -13.17
N SER A 198 34.75 68.09 -13.84
CA SER A 198 35.00 69.46 -14.36
C SER A 198 33.77 70.01 -15.08
#